data_AF-A0AAN6SSU6-F1
#
_entry.id   AF-A0AAN6SSU6-F1
#
_cell.length_a   1.000
_cell.length_b   1.000
_cell.length_c   1.000
_cell.angle_alpha   90.00
_cell.angle_beta   90.00
_cell.angle_gamma   90.00
#
_symmetry.space_group_name_H-M   'P 1'
#
loop_
_entity.id
_entity.type
_entity.pdbx_description
1 polymer ?
#
loop_
_entity_poly.entity_id
_entity_poly.type
_entity_poly.pdbx_seq_one_letter_code
_entity_poly.pdbx_strand_id
1 'polypeptide(L)'
;MTVFSISPRALLLAILVNTGVSGNPIDTRSGDSITPCATVKCAINTTCKVIDGKAQCVPINGIQCGNTVCEAGTTCCNPSCGLCVKPGMACTAHICPPVTITPPRETQCGPATCKAGLECCNSSCGICVEPGKGCTKQLCVPGGEQCGKTVCPAGLLCCNSSCGICAPPDGACTMQFCAN
;
A
#
# COMPACT_ATOMS: atom_id res chain seq x y z
N MET A 1 84.07 59.42 3.79
CA MET A 1 84.21 58.74 5.10
C MET A 1 83.33 59.46 6.10
N THR A 2 82.25 58.82 6.56
CA THR A 2 81.93 58.57 7.99
C THR A 2 80.57 57.88 8.08
N VAL A 3 80.55 56.90 8.97
CA VAL A 3 79.49 55.95 9.35
C VAL A 3 78.58 56.60 10.40
N PHE A 4 77.31 56.20 10.52
CA PHE A 4 76.46 56.12 11.73
C PHE A 4 75.05 55.69 11.27
N SER A 5 74.28 54.78 11.84
CA SER A 5 74.38 53.91 13.03
C SER A 5 73.21 52.91 12.93
N ILE A 6 73.38 51.67 13.39
CA ILE A 6 72.34 50.62 13.42
C ILE A 6 71.71 50.60 14.82
N SER A 7 70.38 50.72 14.98
CA SER A 7 69.63 50.16 16.14
C SER A 7 68.11 50.42 16.07
N PRO A 8 67.24 49.77 16.89
CA PRO A 8 66.56 48.51 16.56
C PRO A 8 65.04 48.67 16.73
N ARG A 9 64.22 48.49 15.69
CA ARG A 9 62.77 48.59 15.88
C ARG A 9 61.98 47.48 15.19
N ALA A 10 61.46 46.64 16.07
CA ALA A 10 60.18 45.94 15.96
C ALA A 10 60.10 44.90 14.85
N LEU A 11 60.53 43.71 15.23
CA LEU A 11 59.91 42.44 14.88
C LEU A 11 58.38 42.58 14.87
N LEU A 12 57.78 42.77 13.70
CA LEU A 12 56.35 42.60 13.49
C LEU A 12 56.17 41.65 12.31
N LEU A 13 56.09 40.36 12.64
CA LEU A 13 55.55 39.35 11.76
C LEU A 13 54.13 39.79 11.38
N ALA A 14 53.94 40.23 10.15
CA ALA A 14 52.61 40.32 9.56
C ALA A 14 52.17 38.90 9.17
N ILE A 15 51.59 38.17 10.13
CA ILE A 15 50.82 36.96 9.83
C ILE A 15 49.54 37.44 9.15
N LEU A 16 49.53 37.46 7.82
CA LEU A 16 48.29 37.53 7.05
C LEU A 16 47.62 36.16 7.20
N VAL A 17 46.79 36.02 8.24
CA VAL A 17 45.82 34.94 8.30
C VAL A 17 44.83 35.21 7.17
N ASN A 18 45.00 34.52 6.04
CA ASN A 18 43.94 34.35 5.07
C ASN A 18 42.85 33.50 5.73
N THR A 19 42.00 34.13 6.54
CA THR A 19 40.71 33.54 6.88
C THR A 19 39.85 33.61 5.63
N GLY A 20 40.10 32.69 4.71
CA GLY A 20 39.11 32.28 3.73
C GLY A 20 37.93 31.68 4.48
N VAL A 21 37.04 32.53 4.99
CA VAL A 21 35.73 32.11 5.46
C VAL A 21 34.96 31.71 4.21
N SER A 22 34.99 30.41 3.90
CA SER A 22 34.00 29.77 3.05
C SER A 22 32.71 29.65 3.85
N GLY A 23 32.07 30.78 4.14
CA GLY A 23 30.72 30.81 4.67
C GLY A 23 29.76 30.69 3.50
N ASN A 24 28.91 29.66 3.49
CA ASN A 24 27.75 29.66 2.60
C ASN A 24 26.86 30.87 2.96
N PRO A 25 26.28 31.56 1.97
CA PRO A 25 25.40 32.69 2.25
C PRO A 25 24.22 32.19 3.10
N ILE A 26 23.98 32.84 4.23
CA ILE A 26 22.91 32.55 5.19
C ILE A 26 21.90 33.68 5.11
N ASP A 27 20.62 33.35 4.89
CA ASP A 27 19.55 34.33 4.97
C ASP A 27 19.24 34.54 6.46
N THR A 28 19.68 35.67 6.99
CA THR A 28 19.55 36.03 8.40
C THR A 28 18.10 36.28 8.84
N ARG A 29 17.11 36.17 7.94
CA ARG A 29 15.68 36.25 8.29
C ARG A 29 15.00 34.90 8.55
N SER A 30 15.49 33.81 7.98
CA SER A 30 14.84 32.48 8.13
C SER A 30 15.70 31.43 8.82
N GLY A 31 17.00 31.65 8.99
CA GLY A 31 17.89 30.63 9.58
C GLY A 31 18.07 29.38 8.70
N ASP A 32 17.50 29.38 7.49
CA ASP A 32 17.68 28.36 6.49
C ASP A 32 18.94 28.65 5.66
N SER A 33 19.72 27.61 5.39
CA SER A 33 20.88 27.72 4.51
C SER A 33 20.40 28.18 3.13
N ILE A 34 20.99 29.22 2.53
CA ILE A 34 20.64 29.64 1.16
C ILE A 34 21.14 28.56 0.21
N THR A 35 20.29 27.57 -0.05
CA THR A 35 20.52 26.59 -1.09
C THR A 35 20.22 27.24 -2.44
N PRO A 36 20.83 26.78 -3.55
CA PRO A 36 20.47 27.23 -4.89
C PRO A 36 18.96 27.15 -5.20
N CYS A 37 18.23 26.27 -4.51
CA CYS A 37 16.78 26.12 -4.64
C CYS A 37 15.97 27.16 -3.87
N ALA A 38 16.58 27.95 -2.97
CA ALA A 38 15.88 28.92 -2.12
C ALA A 38 15.13 30.01 -2.91
N THR A 39 15.59 30.33 -4.12
CA THR A 39 14.99 31.36 -4.98
C THR A 39 14.31 30.81 -6.23
N VAL A 40 14.32 29.49 -6.44
CA VAL A 40 13.81 28.86 -7.67
C VAL A 40 12.36 28.42 -7.49
N LYS A 41 11.47 29.00 -8.31
CA LYS A 41 10.09 28.52 -8.47
C LYS A 41 10.00 27.58 -9.66
N CYS A 42 9.81 26.30 -9.38
CA CYS A 42 9.61 25.27 -10.40
C CYS A 42 8.16 25.26 -10.91
N ALA A 43 7.96 24.79 -12.14
CA ALA A 43 6.63 24.64 -12.73
C ALA A 43 5.82 23.57 -11.97
N ILE A 44 4.50 23.53 -12.21
CA ILE A 44 3.65 22.50 -11.62
C ILE A 44 4.19 21.09 -11.93
N ASN A 45 4.09 20.19 -10.95
CA ASN A 45 4.60 18.81 -11.01
C ASN A 45 6.13 18.65 -11.12
N THR A 46 6.88 19.71 -10.80
CA THR A 46 8.35 19.65 -10.68
C THR A 46 8.79 20.13 -9.30
N THR A 47 9.88 19.58 -8.78
CA THR A 47 10.48 19.97 -7.50
C THR A 47 11.92 20.43 -7.73
N CYS A 48 12.36 21.46 -7.00
CA CYS A 48 13.74 21.87 -7.06
C CYS A 48 14.62 20.87 -6.29
N LYS A 49 15.66 20.36 -6.94
CA LYS A 49 16.75 19.60 -6.31
C LYS A 49 18.07 20.25 -6.64
N VAL A 50 18.99 20.26 -5.69
CA VAL A 50 20.37 20.70 -5.94
C VAL A 50 21.14 19.51 -6.51
N ILE A 51 21.46 19.57 -7.80
CA ILE A 51 22.22 18.55 -8.54
C ILE A 51 23.49 19.23 -9.03
N ASP A 52 24.65 18.67 -8.67
CA ASP A 52 25.98 19.25 -8.97
C ASP A 52 26.14 20.71 -8.50
N GLY A 53 25.61 21.02 -7.31
CA GLY A 53 25.67 22.36 -6.72
C GLY A 53 24.78 23.41 -7.40
N LYS A 54 23.93 23.00 -8.35
CA LYS A 54 23.00 23.89 -9.06
C LYS A 54 21.55 23.47 -8.82
N ALA A 55 20.65 24.44 -8.77
CA ALA A 55 19.22 24.17 -8.73
C ALA A 55 18.74 23.60 -10.06
N GLN A 56 18.09 22.43 -10.01
CA GLN A 56 17.43 21.80 -11.14
C GLN A 56 15.99 21.46 -10.76
N CYS A 57 15.03 21.88 -11.58
CA CYS A 57 13.64 21.45 -11.45
C CYS A 57 13.51 20.06 -12.07
N VAL A 58 13.32 19.05 -11.24
CA VAL A 58 13.12 17.66 -11.69
C VAL A 58 11.64 17.28 -11.57
N PRO A 59 11.13 16.37 -12.43
CA PRO A 59 9.79 15.82 -12.28
C PRO A 59 9.61 15.21 -10.89
N ILE A 60 8.46 15.47 -10.27
CA ILE A 60 8.08 14.76 -9.05
C ILE A 60 7.74 13.31 -9.47
N ASN A 61 8.55 12.36 -9.02
CA ASN A 61 8.24 10.93 -9.15
C ASN A 61 7.11 10.60 -8.18
N GLY A 62 5.86 10.82 -8.59
CA GLY A 62 4.74 10.49 -7.74
C GLY A 62 4.24 11.65 -6.87
N ILE A 63 3.00 12.11 -7.03
CA ILE A 63 2.37 13.03 -6.06
C ILE A 63 1.46 12.22 -5.14
N GLN A 64 1.62 12.32 -3.82
CA GLN A 64 0.73 11.66 -2.88
C GLN A 64 -0.69 12.25 -2.98
N CYS A 65 -1.68 11.38 -3.18
CA CYS A 65 -3.09 11.73 -3.33
C CYS A 65 -3.94 10.74 -2.52
N GLY A 66 -4.28 11.11 -1.29
CA GLY A 66 -4.87 10.17 -0.34
C GLY A 66 -3.97 8.95 -0.12
N ASN A 67 -4.51 7.77 -0.38
CA ASN A 67 -3.80 6.48 -0.24
C ASN A 67 -3.09 6.02 -1.53
N THR A 68 -3.06 6.85 -2.58
CA THR A 68 -2.42 6.54 -3.87
C THR A 68 -1.30 7.54 -4.16
N VAL A 69 -0.30 7.12 -4.95
CA VAL A 69 0.74 7.99 -5.48
C VAL A 69 0.51 8.18 -6.98
N CYS A 70 0.19 9.40 -7.39
CA CYS A 70 -0.14 9.76 -8.76
C CYS A 70 1.10 9.79 -9.66
N GLU A 71 1.04 9.16 -10.83
CA GLU A 71 2.15 9.09 -11.79
C GLU A 71 2.72 10.47 -12.17
N ALA A 72 3.98 10.49 -12.61
CA ALA A 72 4.64 11.71 -13.06
C ALA A 72 3.84 12.41 -14.17
N GLY A 73 3.65 13.73 -14.05
CA GLY A 73 2.88 14.52 -15.00
C GLY A 73 1.38 14.53 -14.77
N THR A 74 0.86 13.84 -13.76
CA THR A 74 -0.54 13.94 -13.31
C THR A 74 -0.67 14.82 -12.07
N THR A 75 -1.89 15.28 -11.75
CA THR A 75 -2.19 16.07 -10.55
C THR A 75 -3.24 15.35 -9.69
N CYS A 76 -3.16 15.54 -8.37
CA CYS A 76 -4.16 15.01 -7.45
C CYS A 76 -5.45 15.82 -7.59
N CYS A 77 -6.46 15.21 -8.19
CA CYS A 77 -7.77 15.82 -8.41
C CYS A 77 -8.66 15.72 -7.19
N ASN A 78 -8.60 14.58 -6.49
CA ASN A 78 -9.39 14.35 -5.30
C ASN A 78 -8.64 13.45 -4.30
N PRO A 79 -8.11 14.00 -3.20
CA PRO A 79 -7.35 13.23 -2.23
C PRO A 79 -8.23 12.23 -1.45
N SER A 80 -9.52 12.53 -1.23
CA SER A 80 -10.44 11.58 -0.57
C SER A 80 -10.66 10.33 -1.41
N CYS A 81 -10.55 10.45 -2.74
CA CYS A 81 -10.76 9.34 -3.67
C CYS A 81 -9.44 8.73 -4.20
N GLY A 82 -8.28 9.32 -3.88
CA GLY A 82 -7.02 8.98 -4.55
C GLY A 82 -7.04 9.18 -6.07
N LEU A 83 -7.84 10.14 -6.56
CA LEU A 83 -8.06 10.34 -7.99
C LEU A 83 -6.99 11.26 -8.60
N CYS A 84 -6.23 10.72 -9.55
CA CYS A 84 -5.22 11.43 -10.32
C CYS A 84 -5.74 11.77 -11.71
N VAL A 85 -5.50 12.98 -12.20
CA VAL A 85 -5.91 13.40 -13.55
C VAL A 85 -4.78 14.07 -14.30
N LYS A 86 -4.89 14.09 -15.63
CA LYS A 86 -3.98 14.86 -16.48
C LYS A 86 -4.25 16.36 -16.32
N PRO A 87 -3.23 17.21 -16.53
CA PRO A 87 -3.41 18.66 -16.55
C PRO A 87 -4.49 19.09 -17.54
N GLY A 88 -5.35 20.03 -17.14
CA GLY A 88 -6.44 20.56 -17.97
C GLY A 88 -7.75 19.77 -17.93
N MET A 89 -7.79 18.64 -17.22
CA MET A 89 -9.04 17.90 -16.97
C MET A 89 -9.84 18.56 -15.86
N ALA A 90 -11.18 18.50 -15.98
CA ALA A 90 -12.08 18.99 -14.94
C ALA A 90 -12.02 18.11 -13.68
N CYS A 91 -12.14 18.74 -12.51
CA CYS A 91 -12.14 18.08 -11.21
C CYS A 91 -13.44 18.32 -10.46
N THR A 92 -13.98 17.26 -9.87
CA THR A 92 -15.14 17.31 -8.97
C THR A 92 -14.71 17.04 -7.53
N ALA A 93 -15.04 17.96 -6.62
CA ALA A 93 -14.67 17.92 -5.21
C ALA A 93 -15.68 17.13 -4.34
N HIS A 94 -16.05 15.92 -4.76
CA HIS A 94 -16.92 15.05 -3.96
C HIS A 94 -16.13 14.29 -2.90
N ILE A 95 -16.70 14.12 -1.72
CA ILE A 95 -16.09 13.29 -0.67
C ILE A 95 -16.39 11.83 -1.01
N CYS A 96 -15.37 11.05 -1.36
CA CYS A 96 -15.52 9.60 -1.43
C CYS A 96 -15.70 9.02 -0.03
N PRO A 97 -16.56 8.00 0.15
CA PRO A 97 -16.63 7.29 1.41
C PRO A 97 -15.22 6.78 1.77
N PRO A 98 -14.85 6.79 3.07
CA PRO A 98 -13.56 6.31 3.49
C PRO A 98 -13.38 4.89 2.94
N VAL A 99 -12.33 4.67 2.17
CA VAL A 99 -11.89 3.32 1.84
C VAL A 99 -11.38 2.75 3.16
N THR A 100 -12.28 2.16 3.93
CA THR A 100 -11.93 1.29 5.04
C THR A 100 -11.23 0.11 4.40
N ILE A 101 -9.90 0.19 4.34
CA ILE A 101 -9.03 -0.97 4.35
C ILE A 101 -9.21 -1.60 5.73
N THR A 102 -10.41 -2.08 6.02
CA THR A 102 -10.57 -3.05 7.09
C THR A 102 -9.68 -4.20 6.67
N PRO A 103 -8.69 -4.62 7.49
CA PRO A 103 -7.97 -5.87 7.21
C PRO A 103 -9.07 -6.89 6.97
N PRO A 104 -9.14 -7.51 5.78
CA PRO A 104 -10.42 -8.02 5.34
C PRO A 104 -10.79 -9.11 6.32
N ARG A 105 -11.83 -8.81 7.11
CA ARG A 105 -12.21 -9.66 8.23
C ARG A 105 -12.57 -10.98 7.61
N GLU A 106 -11.97 -12.03 8.14
CA GLU A 106 -12.35 -13.39 7.81
C GLU A 106 -13.88 -13.49 7.80
N THR A 107 -14.45 -13.71 6.61
CA THR A 107 -15.89 -13.57 6.37
C THR A 107 -16.49 -14.96 6.36
N GLN A 108 -17.40 -15.23 7.29
CA GLN A 108 -18.07 -16.51 7.36
C GLN A 108 -18.92 -16.76 6.09
N CYS A 109 -18.71 -17.89 5.45
CA CYS A 109 -19.36 -18.30 4.22
C CYS A 109 -19.78 -19.77 4.36
N GLY A 110 -20.96 -20.00 4.95
CA GLY A 110 -21.43 -21.37 5.19
C GLY A 110 -20.48 -22.19 6.05
N PRO A 111 -20.02 -23.38 5.58
CA PRO A 111 -19.05 -24.20 6.31
C PRO A 111 -17.61 -23.68 6.23
N ALA A 112 -17.33 -22.65 5.42
CA ALA A 112 -16.00 -22.10 5.24
C ALA A 112 -15.89 -20.68 5.82
N THR A 113 -14.66 -20.28 6.09
CA THR A 113 -14.31 -18.89 6.42
C THR A 113 -13.45 -18.35 5.29
N CYS A 114 -13.92 -17.30 4.62
CA CYS A 114 -13.20 -16.69 3.52
C CYS A 114 -11.98 -15.95 4.03
N LYS A 115 -10.84 -16.17 3.36
CA LYS A 115 -9.60 -15.43 3.60
C LYS A 115 -9.80 -13.95 3.33
N ALA A 116 -8.93 -13.18 3.95
CA ALA A 116 -8.84 -11.76 3.75
C ALA A 116 -8.78 -11.39 2.25
N GLY A 117 -9.75 -10.61 1.77
CA GLY A 117 -9.81 -10.05 0.41
C GLY A 117 -10.75 -10.81 -0.53
N LEU A 118 -11.37 -11.89 -0.05
CA LEU A 118 -12.36 -12.66 -0.80
C LEU A 118 -13.79 -12.33 -0.35
N GLU A 119 -14.73 -12.43 -1.28
CA GLU A 119 -16.16 -12.30 -1.04
C GLU A 119 -16.83 -13.67 -1.03
N CYS A 120 -17.84 -13.84 -0.17
CA CYS A 120 -18.63 -15.07 -0.13
C CYS A 120 -19.55 -15.14 -1.36
N CYS A 121 -19.19 -15.97 -2.33
CA CYS A 121 -19.98 -16.19 -3.54
C CYS A 121 -21.15 -17.14 -3.26
N ASN A 122 -20.88 -18.21 -2.52
CA ASN A 122 -21.86 -19.25 -2.25
C ASN A 122 -21.80 -19.73 -0.80
N SER A 123 -22.71 -19.22 0.02
CA SER A 123 -22.84 -19.59 1.42
C SER A 123 -23.31 -21.03 1.64
N SER A 124 -23.89 -21.71 0.65
CA SER A 124 -24.24 -23.14 0.79
C SER A 124 -23.00 -24.02 0.63
N CYS A 125 -22.06 -23.60 -0.19
CA CYS A 125 -20.85 -24.36 -0.52
C CYS A 125 -19.60 -23.90 0.24
N GLY A 126 -19.65 -22.72 0.87
CA GLY A 126 -18.46 -22.03 1.36
C GLY A 126 -17.47 -21.63 0.28
N ILE A 127 -17.97 -21.26 -0.91
CA ILE A 127 -17.11 -20.80 -2.01
C ILE A 127 -16.85 -19.31 -1.86
N CYS A 128 -15.57 -18.99 -1.76
CA CYS A 128 -15.04 -17.62 -1.69
C CYS A 128 -14.38 -17.25 -3.02
N VAL A 129 -14.62 -16.04 -3.52
CA VAL A 129 -14.09 -15.56 -4.80
C VAL A 129 -13.48 -14.17 -4.66
N GLU A 130 -12.65 -13.77 -5.62
CA GLU A 130 -12.16 -12.40 -5.69
C GLU A 130 -13.32 -11.43 -6.04
N PRO A 131 -13.31 -10.21 -5.51
CA PRO A 131 -14.29 -9.18 -5.87
C PRO A 131 -14.39 -8.99 -7.38
N GLY A 132 -15.62 -8.96 -7.90
CA GLY A 132 -15.87 -8.76 -9.34
C GLY A 132 -15.68 -9.98 -10.24
N LYS A 133 -15.29 -11.16 -9.70
CA LYS A 133 -15.35 -12.42 -10.45
C LYS A 133 -16.81 -12.90 -10.53
N GLY A 134 -17.16 -13.53 -11.65
CA GLY A 134 -18.47 -14.15 -11.84
C GLY A 134 -18.74 -15.22 -10.78
N CYS A 135 -19.94 -15.20 -10.20
CA CYS A 135 -20.36 -16.15 -9.17
C CYS A 135 -21.46 -17.06 -9.70
N THR A 136 -21.23 -18.37 -9.69
CA THR A 136 -22.26 -19.36 -10.01
C THR A 136 -23.07 -19.68 -8.76
N LYS A 137 -24.37 -19.38 -8.78
CA LYS A 137 -25.32 -19.80 -7.75
C LYS A 137 -25.62 -21.31 -7.89
N GLN A 138 -24.64 -22.13 -7.58
CA GLN A 138 -24.83 -23.57 -7.48
C GLN A 138 -25.56 -23.89 -6.17
N LEU A 139 -26.61 -24.70 -6.23
CA LEU A 139 -27.13 -25.30 -5.00
C LEU A 139 -26.12 -26.36 -4.56
N CYS A 140 -25.35 -26.10 -3.51
CA CYS A 140 -24.68 -27.20 -2.83
C CYS A 140 -25.75 -27.98 -2.11
N VAL A 141 -26.06 -29.15 -2.65
CA VAL A 141 -26.73 -30.15 -1.85
C VAL A 141 -25.74 -30.43 -0.72
N PRO A 142 -26.11 -30.19 0.56
CA PRO A 142 -25.25 -30.61 1.65
C PRO A 142 -24.89 -32.07 1.35
N GLY A 143 -23.58 -32.39 1.38
CA GLY A 143 -23.17 -33.79 1.44
C GLY A 143 -24.09 -34.45 2.44
N GLY A 144 -24.80 -35.47 1.99
CA GLY A 144 -25.83 -36.14 2.76
C GLY A 144 -25.31 -36.65 4.09
N GLU A 145 -26.21 -37.20 4.89
CA GLU A 145 -25.95 -37.56 6.28
C GLU A 145 -24.60 -38.27 6.49
N GLN A 146 -23.84 -37.84 7.51
CA GLN A 146 -22.60 -38.51 7.87
C GLN A 146 -22.90 -39.94 8.33
N CYS A 147 -22.27 -40.92 7.68
CA CYS A 147 -22.49 -42.33 7.92
C CYS A 147 -21.15 -43.03 8.15
N GLY A 148 -20.76 -43.16 9.41
CA GLY A 148 -19.44 -43.70 9.77
C GLY A 148 -18.30 -42.85 9.22
N LYS A 149 -17.44 -43.47 8.41
CA LYS A 149 -16.32 -42.82 7.69
C LYS A 149 -16.73 -42.20 6.33
N THR A 150 -17.99 -42.35 5.94
CA THR A 150 -18.53 -41.91 4.64
C THR A 150 -19.53 -40.76 4.85
N VAL A 151 -19.73 -39.93 3.83
CA VAL A 151 -20.81 -38.92 3.78
C VAL A 151 -21.78 -39.37 2.69
N CYS A 152 -23.05 -39.54 3.02
CA CYS A 152 -24.01 -40.07 2.06
C CYS A 152 -24.23 -39.08 0.91
N PRO A 153 -24.45 -39.53 -0.34
CA PRO A 153 -24.88 -38.65 -1.41
C PRO A 153 -26.25 -38.02 -1.13
N ALA A 154 -26.55 -36.93 -1.85
CA ALA A 154 -27.87 -36.32 -1.86
C ALA A 154 -29.00 -37.34 -2.10
N GLY A 155 -30.04 -37.32 -1.25
CA GLY A 155 -31.20 -38.19 -1.40
C GLY A 155 -31.04 -39.60 -0.80
N LEU A 156 -29.91 -39.89 -0.15
CA LEU A 156 -29.68 -41.12 0.61
C LEU A 156 -29.56 -40.81 2.11
N LEU A 157 -30.01 -41.75 2.95
CA LEU A 157 -29.88 -41.72 4.41
C LEU A 157 -28.79 -42.66 4.90
N CYS A 158 -28.26 -42.40 6.09
CA CYS A 158 -27.33 -43.32 6.72
C CYS A 158 -28.06 -44.59 7.17
N CYS A 159 -27.86 -45.68 6.45
CA CYS A 159 -28.45 -46.98 6.79
C CYS A 159 -27.60 -47.70 7.85
N ASN A 160 -26.28 -47.69 7.71
CA ASN A 160 -25.41 -48.34 8.67
C ASN A 160 -24.14 -47.52 8.92
N SER A 161 -24.09 -46.88 10.08
CA SER A 161 -22.96 -46.06 10.51
C SER A 161 -21.70 -46.87 10.86
N SER A 162 -21.84 -48.15 11.26
CA SER A 162 -20.68 -49.02 11.50
C SER A 162 -19.93 -49.35 10.22
N CYS A 163 -20.64 -49.42 9.09
CA CYS A 163 -20.09 -49.81 7.79
C CYS A 163 -19.99 -48.65 6.79
N GLY A 164 -20.53 -47.47 7.13
CA GLY A 164 -20.68 -46.33 6.23
C GLY A 164 -21.55 -46.61 5.01
N ILE A 165 -22.64 -47.37 5.19
CA ILE A 165 -23.57 -47.75 4.12
C ILE A 165 -24.72 -46.74 4.06
N CYS A 166 -24.93 -46.17 2.87
CA CYS A 166 -26.02 -45.26 2.56
C CYS A 166 -27.11 -45.97 1.77
N ALA A 167 -28.38 -45.70 2.07
CA ALA A 167 -29.52 -46.30 1.38
C ALA A 167 -30.61 -45.26 1.05
N PRO A 168 -31.53 -45.56 0.12
CA PRO A 168 -32.71 -44.72 -0.10
C PRO A 168 -33.66 -44.68 1.12
N PRO A 169 -34.52 -43.65 1.26
CA PRO A 169 -35.60 -43.53 2.27
C PRO A 169 -36.41 -44.80 2.53
N ASP A 170 -36.72 -45.54 1.47
CA ASP A 170 -37.55 -46.75 1.54
C ASP A 170 -36.74 -48.02 1.21
N GLY A 171 -35.41 -47.94 1.24
CA GLY A 171 -34.51 -49.05 0.95
C GLY A 171 -34.41 -50.04 2.11
N ALA A 172 -34.18 -51.32 1.81
CA ALA A 172 -33.87 -52.32 2.83
C ALA A 172 -32.50 -52.00 3.47
N CYS A 173 -32.43 -52.10 4.79
CA CYS A 173 -31.23 -51.77 5.55
C CYS A 173 -30.76 -52.95 6.42
N THR A 174 -29.45 -53.20 6.45
CA THR A 174 -28.86 -54.25 7.29
C THR A 174 -28.04 -53.64 8.43
N MET A 175 -28.41 -53.99 9.66
CA MET A 175 -27.71 -53.55 10.88
C MET A 175 -26.62 -54.56 11.26
N GLN A 176 -25.56 -54.60 10.46
CA GLN A 176 -24.36 -55.38 10.73
C GLN A 176 -23.25 -54.52 11.35
N PHE A 177 -22.39 -55.14 12.16
CA PHE A 177 -21.19 -54.49 12.66
C PHE A 177 -20.03 -54.79 11.72
N CYS A 178 -19.42 -53.75 11.15
CA CYS A 178 -18.19 -53.87 10.37
C CYS A 178 -17.00 -53.54 11.25
N ALA A 179 -15.96 -54.38 11.22
CA ALA A 179 -14.68 -54.05 11.84
C ALA A 179 -14.00 -52.92 11.05
N ASN A 180 -13.43 -51.97 11.79
CA ASN A 180 -12.85 -50.72 11.28
C ASN A 180 -11.57 -50.87 10.46
#